data_AF-A0A954MIF9-F1
#
_entry.id   AF-A0A954MIF9-F1
#
_cell.length_a   1.000
_cell.length_b   1.000
_cell.length_c   1.000
_cell.angle_alpha   90.00
_cell.angle_beta   90.00
_cell.angle_gamma   90.00
#
_symmetry.space_group_name_H-M   'P 1'
#
loop_
_entity.id
_entity.type
_entity.pdbx_description
1 polymer ?
#
loop_
_entity_poly.entity_id
_entity_poly.type
_entity_poly.pdbx_seq_one_letter_code
_entity_poly.pdbx_strand_id
1 'polypeptide(L)'
;MRERLAQDTAAQELLEGIGEEVLATTRLPIAIGFLAGELQLHGKLGEGMARLSHYFTPFQAFVVQKAEEDKSRLDFRIALELLEREAEYRAAETPQLAALFVFQFECIARNRLGYDHGLLAVSKDPFYSPEWSSWIARIRFELGTTDFAELVYARSQQWVEDVRKRTGQSEFVAPYPILFEQQAGRIAKANFGKDPLFMFAALQRQLGYPAVPRPEPARSRSVLDPVVDTRFQRLEARLALLEQEQKGGLDLTPFMKGPQGLESP
;
A
#
# COMPACT_ATOMS: atom_id res chain seq x y z
N MET A 1 6.48 14.56 8.65
CA MET A 1 5.50 13.83 9.49
C MET A 1 5.86 12.36 9.64
N ARG A 2 5.99 11.58 8.55
CA ARG A 2 6.35 10.14 8.59
C ARG A 2 7.58 9.85 9.45
N GLU A 3 8.69 10.56 9.20
CA GLU A 3 9.95 10.37 9.94
C GLU A 3 9.81 10.57 11.45
N ARG A 4 8.92 11.49 11.88
CA ARG A 4 8.72 11.83 13.29
C ARG A 4 7.72 10.89 13.99
N LEU A 5 6.77 10.29 13.25
CA LEU A 5 5.88 9.24 13.78
C LEU A 5 6.62 7.94 14.15
N ALA A 6 7.86 7.77 13.70
CA ALA A 6 8.73 6.68 14.15
C ALA A 6 9.32 6.92 15.56
N GLN A 7 9.16 8.12 16.13
CA GLN A 7 9.66 8.50 17.45
C GLN A 7 8.57 8.44 18.55
N ASP A 8 7.46 7.74 18.30
CA ASP A 8 6.31 7.54 19.22
C ASP A 8 5.65 8.84 19.76
N THR A 9 5.81 9.95 19.04
CA THR A 9 5.10 11.22 19.34
C THR A 9 3.68 11.21 18.79
N ALA A 10 2.74 11.85 19.50
CA ALA A 10 1.36 11.99 19.07
C ALA A 10 1.26 12.79 17.76
N ALA A 11 0.42 12.33 16.83
CA ALA A 11 0.29 12.96 15.51
C ALA A 11 -0.18 14.43 15.57
N GLN A 12 -0.93 14.80 16.62
CA GLN A 12 -1.38 16.17 16.89
C GLN A 12 -0.19 17.11 17.18
N GLU A 13 0.66 16.73 18.14
CA GLU A 13 1.84 17.49 18.54
C GLU A 13 2.83 17.63 17.37
N LEU A 14 2.94 16.58 16.54
CA LEU A 14 3.77 16.62 15.34
C LEU A 14 3.26 17.63 14.32
N LEU A 15 1.95 17.74 14.11
CA LEU A 15 1.38 18.71 13.18
C LEU A 15 1.58 20.14 13.69
N GLU A 16 1.36 20.39 14.97
CA GLU A 16 1.58 21.70 15.58
C GLU A 16 3.05 22.15 15.42
N GLY A 17 4.01 21.28 15.73
CA GLY A 17 5.43 21.59 15.53
C GLY A 17 5.82 21.83 14.06
N ILE A 18 5.25 21.05 13.12
CA ILE A 18 5.48 21.31 11.68
C ILE A 18 4.90 22.68 11.28
N GLY A 19 3.75 23.07 11.82
CA GLY A 19 3.15 24.38 11.56
C GLY A 19 4.05 25.55 11.98
N GLU A 20 4.78 25.41 13.09
CA GLU A 20 5.75 26.41 13.57
C GLU A 20 7.04 26.45 12.73
N GLU A 21 7.47 25.31 12.18
CA GLU A 21 8.69 25.19 11.36
C GLU A 21 8.51 25.69 9.91
N VAL A 22 7.28 25.69 9.41
CA VAL A 22 6.96 26.11 8.04
C VAL A 22 7.03 27.63 7.91
N LEU A 23 7.58 28.11 6.78
CA LEU A 23 7.65 29.54 6.46
C LEU A 23 6.28 30.23 6.60
N ALA A 24 6.22 31.20 7.51
CA ALA A 24 5.04 32.01 7.81
C ALA A 24 4.52 32.86 6.63
N THR A 25 5.27 32.95 5.54
CA THR A 25 4.88 33.66 4.31
C THR A 25 3.88 32.87 3.46
N THR A 26 3.63 31.60 3.78
CA THR A 26 2.65 30.75 3.10
C THR A 26 1.38 30.60 3.94
N ARG A 27 0.25 30.24 3.32
CA ARG A 27 -0.98 29.85 4.05
C ARG A 27 -0.92 28.42 4.61
N LEU A 28 0.23 27.75 4.48
CA LEU A 28 0.42 26.36 4.87
C LEU A 28 0.31 26.13 6.39
N PRO A 29 0.81 27.01 7.28
CA PRO A 29 0.60 26.85 8.73
C PRO A 29 -0.87 26.83 9.13
N ILE A 30 -1.73 27.62 8.46
CA ILE A 30 -3.18 27.64 8.70
C ILE A 30 -3.81 26.30 8.32
N ALA A 31 -3.40 25.72 7.18
CA ALA A 31 -3.87 24.41 6.73
C ALA A 31 -3.44 23.29 7.68
N ILE A 32 -2.21 23.35 8.20
CA ILE A 32 -1.69 22.41 9.19
C ILE A 32 -2.48 22.54 10.51
N GLY A 33 -2.74 23.76 10.98
CA GLY A 33 -3.58 24.00 12.15
C GLY A 33 -5.00 23.47 11.99
N PHE A 34 -5.59 23.61 10.80
CA PHE A 34 -6.88 23.01 10.48
C PHE A 34 -6.86 21.48 10.59
N LEU A 35 -5.83 20.82 10.02
CA LEU A 35 -5.67 19.37 10.12
C LEU A 35 -5.46 18.90 11.57
N ALA A 36 -4.68 19.64 12.36
CA ALA A 36 -4.50 19.36 13.79
C ALA A 36 -5.84 19.44 14.53
N GLY A 37 -6.67 20.46 14.25
CA GLY A 37 -8.01 20.60 14.81
C GLY A 37 -8.95 19.46 14.43
N GLU A 38 -8.99 19.05 13.15
CA GLU A 38 -9.79 17.90 12.70
C GLU A 38 -9.35 16.60 13.40
N LEU A 39 -8.04 16.40 13.54
CA LEU A 39 -7.50 15.24 14.26
C LEU A 39 -7.85 15.25 15.76
N GLN A 40 -7.88 16.43 16.40
CA GLN A 40 -8.31 16.56 17.80
C GLN A 40 -9.82 16.28 17.99
N LEU A 41 -10.66 16.75 17.06
CA LEU A 41 -12.12 16.64 17.17
C LEU A 41 -12.67 15.29 16.72
N HIS A 42 -12.10 14.71 15.66
CA HIS A 42 -12.64 13.52 15.00
C HIS A 42 -11.69 12.32 15.02
N GLY A 43 -10.43 12.52 15.44
CA GLY A 43 -9.43 11.45 15.47
C GLY A 43 -8.95 11.00 14.08
N LYS A 44 -9.29 11.73 13.02
CA LYS A 44 -9.03 11.37 11.62
C LYS A 44 -8.57 12.58 10.82
N LEU A 45 -7.60 12.38 9.94
CA LEU A 45 -7.06 13.38 9.01
C LEU A 45 -7.70 13.29 7.63
N GLY A 46 -8.19 12.12 7.23
CA GLY A 46 -8.68 11.88 5.88
C GLY A 46 -9.83 12.79 5.46
N GLU A 47 -10.73 13.15 6.38
CA GLU A 47 -11.80 14.11 6.11
C GLU A 47 -11.26 15.55 5.99
N GLY A 48 -10.36 15.95 6.89
CA GLY A 48 -9.71 17.25 6.83
C GLY A 48 -8.94 17.46 5.53
N MET A 49 -8.20 16.45 5.07
CA MET A 49 -7.49 16.47 3.79
C MET A 49 -8.45 16.63 2.60
N ALA A 50 -9.62 15.97 2.63
CA ALA A 50 -10.61 16.08 1.57
C ALA A 50 -11.23 17.50 1.48
N ARG A 51 -11.34 18.22 2.61
CA ARG A 51 -11.79 19.62 2.66
C ARG A 51 -10.73 20.59 2.15
N LEU A 52 -9.46 20.23 2.23
CA LEU A 52 -8.31 21.00 1.74
C LEU A 52 -7.91 20.60 0.31
N SER A 53 -8.86 20.62 -0.63
CA SER A 53 -8.67 20.16 -2.02
C SER A 53 -7.63 20.94 -2.84
N HIS A 54 -7.20 22.10 -2.38
CA HIS A 54 -6.13 22.91 -2.97
C HIS A 54 -4.73 22.51 -2.48
N TYR A 55 -4.63 21.72 -1.42
CA TYR A 55 -3.38 21.15 -0.90
C TYR A 55 -3.27 19.66 -1.21
N PHE A 56 -4.38 18.92 -1.15
CA PHE A 56 -4.39 17.47 -1.34
C PHE A 56 -5.28 17.07 -2.50
N THR A 57 -4.81 16.12 -3.31
CA THR A 57 -5.65 15.52 -4.33
C THR A 57 -6.68 14.58 -3.70
N PRO A 58 -7.81 14.30 -4.39
CA PRO A 58 -8.79 13.35 -3.89
C PRO A 58 -8.21 11.96 -3.64
N PHE A 59 -7.21 11.54 -4.42
CA PHE A 59 -6.50 10.28 -4.19
C PHE A 59 -5.70 10.29 -2.88
N GLN A 60 -4.98 11.37 -2.58
CA GLN A 60 -4.20 11.50 -1.34
C GLN A 60 -5.10 11.44 -0.10
N ALA A 61 -6.23 12.15 -0.13
CA ALA A 61 -7.23 12.07 0.94
C ALA A 61 -7.84 10.66 1.04
N PHE A 62 -8.16 10.02 -0.09
CA PHE A 62 -8.69 8.65 -0.13
C PHE A 62 -7.75 7.62 0.50
N VAL A 63 -6.44 7.69 0.21
CA VAL A 63 -5.43 6.80 0.78
C VAL A 63 -5.40 6.91 2.30
N VAL A 64 -5.45 8.13 2.84
CA VAL A 64 -5.45 8.37 4.29
C VAL A 64 -6.76 7.90 4.93
N GLN A 65 -7.91 8.23 4.35
CA GLN A 65 -9.20 7.74 4.83
C GLN A 65 -9.22 6.22 4.90
N LYS A 66 -8.69 5.54 3.88
CA LYS A 66 -8.58 4.09 3.86
C LYS A 66 -7.64 3.55 4.93
N ALA A 67 -6.56 4.24 5.25
CA ALA A 67 -5.65 3.82 6.30
C ALA A 67 -6.20 4.03 7.72
N GLU A 68 -7.16 4.94 7.87
CA GLU A 68 -7.86 5.24 9.13
C GLU A 68 -9.10 4.37 9.39
N GLU A 69 -9.40 3.41 8.50
CA GLU A 69 -10.46 2.43 8.70
C GLU A 69 -9.97 1.28 9.62
N ASP A 70 -10.77 0.92 10.63
CA ASP A 70 -10.40 -0.07 11.66
C ASP A 70 -9.99 -1.46 11.11
N LYS A 71 -10.47 -1.82 9.92
CA LYS A 71 -10.21 -3.12 9.25
C LYS A 71 -9.39 -2.96 7.97
N SER A 72 -8.66 -1.85 7.84
CA SER A 72 -7.87 -1.59 6.65
C SER A 72 -6.72 -2.59 6.51
N ARG A 73 -6.42 -2.93 5.26
CA ARG A 73 -5.18 -3.63 4.90
C ARG A 73 -3.99 -2.68 4.72
N LEU A 74 -4.27 -1.38 4.68
CA LEU A 74 -3.27 -0.33 4.53
C LEU A 74 -2.97 0.27 5.91
N ASP A 75 -1.74 0.08 6.36
CA ASP A 75 -1.24 0.72 7.58
C ASP A 75 -1.04 2.23 7.37
N PHE A 76 -1.30 3.02 8.40
CA PHE A 76 -1.20 4.48 8.35
C PHE A 76 0.23 4.98 8.05
N ARG A 77 1.27 4.31 8.55
CA ARG A 77 2.67 4.69 8.23
C ARG A 77 2.98 4.42 6.76
N ILE A 78 2.46 3.32 6.21
CA ILE A 78 2.58 2.98 4.78
C ILE A 78 1.83 4.01 3.93
N ALA A 79 0.65 4.43 4.37
CA ALA A 79 -0.11 5.48 3.70
C ALA A 79 0.69 6.78 3.59
N LEU A 80 1.33 7.23 4.69
CA LEU A 80 2.19 8.41 4.66
C LEU A 80 3.42 8.23 3.76
N GLU A 81 4.04 7.04 3.74
CA GLU A 81 5.17 6.75 2.85
C GLU A 81 4.76 6.76 1.37
N LEU A 82 3.56 6.30 1.06
CA LEU A 82 2.98 6.38 -0.28
C LEU A 82 2.79 7.84 -0.69
N LEU A 83 2.18 8.65 0.18
CA LEU A 83 1.97 10.09 -0.09
C LEU A 83 3.28 10.83 -0.31
N GLU A 84 4.32 10.51 0.48
CA GLU A 84 5.65 11.07 0.34
C GLU A 84 6.24 10.76 -1.05
N ARG A 85 6.24 9.48 -1.45
CA ARG A 85 6.72 9.06 -2.78
C ARG A 85 5.93 9.68 -3.92
N GLU A 86 4.62 9.82 -3.75
CA GLU A 86 3.78 10.49 -4.74
C GLU A 86 4.14 11.98 -4.87
N ALA A 87 4.34 12.67 -3.76
CA ALA A 87 4.72 14.08 -3.73
C ALA A 87 6.10 14.31 -4.35
N GLU A 88 7.08 13.46 -4.03
CA GLU A 88 8.42 13.47 -4.63
C GLU A 88 8.34 13.29 -6.16
N TYR A 89 7.54 12.32 -6.61
CA TYR A 89 7.37 12.07 -8.04
C TYR A 89 6.71 13.26 -8.77
N ARG A 90 5.70 13.88 -8.16
CA ARG A 90 5.05 15.10 -8.71
C ARG A 90 6.00 16.30 -8.76
N ALA A 91 6.94 16.39 -7.83
CA ALA A 91 7.92 17.47 -7.76
C ALA A 91 9.10 17.31 -8.73
N ALA A 92 9.23 16.14 -9.38
CA ALA A 92 10.26 15.92 -10.39
C ALA A 92 10.12 16.87 -11.59
N GLU A 93 11.19 17.05 -12.37
CA GLU A 93 11.21 18.00 -13.49
C GLU A 93 10.19 17.67 -14.59
N THR A 94 10.01 16.38 -14.91
CA THR A 94 9.11 15.93 -15.99
C THR A 94 8.32 14.68 -15.58
N PRO A 95 7.31 14.82 -14.70
CA PRO A 95 6.46 13.70 -14.30
C PRO A 95 5.57 13.25 -15.45
N GLN A 96 5.63 11.97 -15.80
CA GLN A 96 4.76 11.36 -16.80
C GLN A 96 3.41 10.96 -16.18
N LEU A 97 2.31 11.24 -16.89
CA LEU A 97 0.95 10.88 -16.45
C LEU A 97 0.73 9.37 -16.37
N ALA A 98 1.27 8.61 -17.34
CA ALA A 98 1.17 7.16 -17.35
C ALA A 98 1.84 6.53 -16.13
N ALA A 99 2.99 7.07 -15.74
CA ALA A 99 3.76 6.63 -14.59
C ALA A 99 3.02 6.95 -13.26
N LEU A 100 2.46 8.16 -13.13
CA LEU A 100 1.63 8.54 -11.97
C LEU A 100 0.40 7.61 -11.85
N PHE A 101 -0.29 7.37 -12.96
CA PHE A 101 -1.48 6.51 -12.99
C PHE A 101 -1.13 5.08 -12.61
N VAL A 102 -0.06 4.50 -13.16
CA VAL A 102 0.34 3.13 -12.82
C VAL A 102 0.73 3.03 -11.35
N PHE A 103 1.44 4.02 -10.80
CA PHE A 103 1.75 4.08 -9.37
C PHE A 103 0.49 4.10 -8.51
N GLN A 104 -0.45 5.01 -8.77
CA GLN A 104 -1.71 5.14 -8.02
C GLN A 104 -2.57 3.87 -8.15
N PHE A 105 -2.65 3.29 -9.36
CA PHE A 105 -3.34 2.03 -9.61
C PHE A 105 -2.71 0.88 -8.83
N GLU A 106 -1.39 0.74 -8.88
CA GLU A 106 -0.65 -0.29 -8.16
C GLU A 106 -0.85 -0.19 -6.65
N CYS A 107 -0.92 1.05 -6.12
CA CYS A 107 -1.24 1.30 -4.72
C CYS A 107 -2.64 0.77 -4.35
N ILE A 108 -3.65 1.04 -5.18
CA ILE A 108 -5.03 0.55 -4.98
C ILE A 108 -5.06 -0.99 -5.03
N ALA A 109 -4.41 -1.57 -6.04
CA ALA A 109 -4.41 -3.01 -6.28
C ALA A 109 -3.70 -3.78 -5.16
N ARG A 110 -2.48 -3.38 -4.78
CA ARG A 110 -1.68 -4.06 -3.75
C ARG A 110 -2.31 -4.02 -2.36
N ASN A 111 -2.89 -2.88 -2.00
CA ASN A 111 -3.50 -2.68 -0.69
C ASN A 111 -5.00 -3.03 -0.66
N ARG A 112 -5.57 -3.44 -1.81
CA ARG A 112 -6.99 -3.82 -1.96
C ARG A 112 -7.96 -2.74 -1.47
N LEU A 113 -7.70 -1.49 -1.88
CA LEU A 113 -8.47 -0.32 -1.43
C LEU A 113 -9.86 -0.21 -2.08
N GLY A 114 -10.12 -1.04 -3.10
CA GLY A 114 -11.34 -1.01 -3.91
C GLY A 114 -11.20 -0.15 -5.16
N TYR A 115 -11.48 -0.72 -6.33
CA TYR A 115 -11.25 -0.06 -7.63
C TYR A 115 -12.20 1.08 -7.91
N ASP A 116 -13.50 0.96 -7.59
CA ASP A 116 -14.48 2.00 -7.92
C ASP A 116 -14.14 3.34 -7.25
N HIS A 117 -14.16 3.38 -5.92
CA HIS A 117 -13.84 4.61 -5.18
C HIS A 117 -12.39 5.06 -5.39
N GLY A 118 -11.43 4.12 -5.43
CA GLY A 118 -10.02 4.45 -5.63
C GLY A 118 -9.77 5.12 -6.98
N LEU A 119 -10.30 4.56 -8.07
CA LEU A 119 -10.10 5.14 -9.40
C LEU A 119 -10.97 6.36 -9.66
N LEU A 120 -12.13 6.47 -9.01
CA LEU A 120 -12.87 7.73 -9.00
C LEU A 120 -12.03 8.85 -8.37
N ALA A 121 -11.36 8.57 -7.24
CA ALA A 121 -10.46 9.54 -6.61
C ALA A 121 -9.28 9.91 -7.51
N VAL A 122 -8.65 8.92 -8.16
CA VAL A 122 -7.58 9.13 -9.15
C VAL A 122 -8.05 9.97 -10.35
N SER A 123 -9.26 9.71 -10.88
CA SER A 123 -9.78 10.43 -12.05
C SER A 123 -9.99 11.93 -11.82
N LYS A 124 -10.13 12.35 -10.56
CA LYS A 124 -10.37 13.74 -10.14
C LYS A 124 -9.09 14.50 -9.85
N ASP A 125 -7.93 13.89 -10.09
CA ASP A 125 -6.63 14.53 -9.91
C ASP A 125 -6.42 15.63 -10.97
N PRO A 126 -6.15 16.88 -10.57
CA PRO A 126 -5.89 17.98 -11.50
C PRO A 126 -4.67 17.76 -12.40
N PHE A 127 -3.80 16.80 -12.05
CA PHE A 127 -2.63 16.46 -12.86
C PHE A 127 -2.99 15.78 -14.19
N TYR A 128 -4.16 15.12 -14.26
CA TYR A 128 -4.58 14.42 -15.47
C TYR A 128 -5.24 15.37 -16.48
N SER A 129 -4.96 15.09 -17.76
CA SER A 129 -5.72 15.71 -18.84
C SER A 129 -7.17 15.18 -18.87
N PRO A 130 -8.11 15.89 -19.53
CA PRO A 130 -9.50 15.44 -19.64
C PRO A 130 -9.66 14.02 -20.21
N GLU A 131 -8.79 13.63 -21.14
CA GLU A 131 -8.76 12.30 -21.75
C GLU A 131 -8.40 11.22 -20.72
N TRP A 132 -7.40 11.49 -19.88
CA TRP A 132 -7.00 10.61 -18.78
C TRP A 132 -8.12 10.51 -17.74
N SER A 133 -8.64 11.62 -17.25
CA SER A 133 -9.71 11.62 -16.24
C SER A 133 -10.94 10.85 -16.72
N SER A 134 -11.36 11.08 -17.98
CA SER A 134 -12.51 10.38 -18.57
C SER A 134 -12.27 8.88 -18.71
N TRP A 135 -11.07 8.49 -19.14
CA TRP A 135 -10.71 7.08 -19.28
C TRP A 135 -10.65 6.36 -17.93
N ILE A 136 -9.97 6.95 -16.93
CA ILE A 136 -9.85 6.40 -15.57
C ILE A 136 -11.24 6.23 -14.95
N ALA A 137 -12.09 7.25 -15.08
CA ALA A 137 -13.46 7.21 -14.57
C ALA A 137 -14.28 6.08 -15.21
N ARG A 138 -14.01 5.72 -16.46
CA ARG A 138 -14.73 4.65 -17.16
C ARG A 138 -14.23 3.25 -16.78
N ILE A 139 -12.90 3.04 -16.77
CA ILE A 139 -12.32 1.71 -16.51
C ILE A 139 -12.57 1.20 -15.10
N ARG A 140 -12.94 2.07 -14.15
CA ARG A 140 -13.26 1.65 -12.78
C ARG A 140 -14.37 0.60 -12.70
N PHE A 141 -15.25 0.56 -13.70
CA PHE A 141 -16.32 -0.44 -13.83
C PHE A 141 -15.93 -1.67 -14.66
N GLU A 142 -14.83 -1.58 -15.43
CA GLU A 142 -14.32 -2.67 -16.28
C GLU A 142 -13.36 -3.60 -15.52
N LEU A 143 -12.85 -3.14 -14.37
CA LEU A 143 -11.89 -3.89 -13.56
C LEU A 143 -12.57 -5.00 -12.76
N GLY A 144 -12.05 -6.21 -12.93
CA GLY A 144 -12.64 -7.44 -12.42
C GLY A 144 -13.20 -8.32 -13.53
N THR A 145 -13.63 -7.73 -14.65
CA THR A 145 -13.96 -8.46 -15.88
C THR A 145 -12.82 -8.43 -16.91
N THR A 146 -12.11 -7.31 -16.97
CA THR A 146 -10.98 -7.09 -17.90
C THR A 146 -9.68 -6.99 -17.12
N ASP A 147 -8.63 -7.62 -17.64
CA ASP A 147 -7.29 -7.54 -17.05
C ASP A 147 -6.68 -6.14 -17.23
N PHE A 148 -5.93 -5.68 -16.23
CA PHE A 148 -5.25 -4.38 -16.29
C PHE A 148 -4.27 -4.30 -17.47
N ALA A 149 -3.60 -5.41 -17.79
CA ALA A 149 -2.72 -5.50 -18.94
C ALA A 149 -3.46 -5.20 -20.25
N GLU A 150 -4.67 -5.74 -20.41
CA GLU A 150 -5.49 -5.50 -21.60
C GLU A 150 -5.92 -4.03 -21.70
N LEU A 151 -6.28 -3.40 -20.58
CA LEU A 151 -6.65 -1.99 -20.52
C LEU A 151 -5.49 -1.07 -20.94
N VAL A 152 -4.28 -1.33 -20.42
CA VAL A 152 -3.07 -0.57 -20.79
C VAL A 152 -2.72 -0.79 -22.25
N TYR A 153 -2.74 -2.04 -22.73
CA TYR A 153 -2.46 -2.34 -24.13
C TYR A 153 -3.45 -1.65 -25.08
N ALA A 154 -4.75 -1.72 -24.80
CA ALA A 154 -5.81 -1.12 -25.63
C ALA A 154 -5.68 0.40 -25.75
N ARG A 155 -5.04 1.08 -24.79
CA ARG A 155 -4.77 2.52 -24.83
C ARG A 155 -3.33 2.88 -25.22
N SER A 156 -2.57 1.93 -25.77
CA SER A 156 -1.17 2.12 -26.11
C SER A 156 -0.91 2.30 -27.60
N GLN A 157 0.19 2.97 -27.93
CA GLN A 157 0.69 3.07 -29.31
C GLN A 157 0.96 1.68 -29.92
N GLN A 158 1.36 0.70 -29.11
CA GLN A 158 1.61 -0.67 -29.55
C GLN A 158 0.36 -1.33 -30.16
N TRP A 159 -0.83 -1.06 -29.61
CA TRP A 159 -2.06 -1.61 -30.17
C TRP A 159 -2.34 -1.07 -31.57
N VAL A 160 -2.10 0.24 -31.79
CA VAL A 160 -2.26 0.88 -33.09
C VAL A 160 -1.35 0.23 -34.13
N GLU A 161 -0.08 0.02 -33.77
CA GLU A 161 0.89 -0.64 -34.64
C GLU A 161 0.50 -2.08 -34.95
N ASP A 162 -0.01 -2.82 -33.98
CA ASP A 162 -0.48 -4.19 -34.18
C ASP A 162 -1.73 -4.26 -35.05
N VAL A 163 -2.60 -3.24 -35.03
CA VAL A 163 -3.70 -3.13 -35.99
C VAL A 163 -3.17 -2.84 -37.39
N ARG A 164 -2.29 -1.84 -37.56
CA ARG A 164 -1.67 -1.49 -38.85
C ARG A 164 -1.01 -2.69 -39.51
N LYS A 165 -0.27 -3.50 -38.74
CA LYS A 165 0.40 -4.72 -39.22
C LYS A 165 -0.59 -5.81 -39.66
N ARG A 166 -1.70 -5.99 -38.93
CA ARG A 166 -2.70 -7.02 -39.22
C ARG A 166 -3.60 -6.66 -40.41
N THR A 167 -3.97 -5.39 -40.55
CA THR A 167 -4.87 -4.92 -41.60
C THR A 167 -4.16 -4.43 -42.86
N GLY A 168 -2.83 -4.22 -42.79
CA GLY A 168 -2.05 -3.62 -43.88
C GLY A 168 -2.32 -2.12 -44.08
N GLN A 169 -3.12 -1.48 -43.22
CA GLN A 169 -3.47 -0.06 -43.32
C GLN A 169 -2.46 0.78 -42.54
N SER A 170 -1.43 1.31 -43.21
CA SER A 170 -0.38 2.13 -42.59
C SER A 170 -0.91 3.41 -41.92
N GLU A 171 -1.99 3.97 -42.44
CA GLU A 171 -2.60 5.22 -41.98
C GLU A 171 -3.68 5.03 -40.90
N PHE A 172 -3.85 3.81 -40.36
CA PHE A 172 -4.84 3.60 -39.31
C PHE A 172 -4.57 4.50 -38.10
N VAL A 173 -5.59 5.24 -37.66
CA VAL A 173 -5.58 6.07 -36.45
C VAL A 173 -6.63 5.53 -35.49
N ALA A 174 -6.27 5.41 -34.21
CA ALA A 174 -7.22 4.97 -33.19
C ALA A 174 -8.38 5.97 -33.07
N PRO A 175 -9.63 5.52 -32.91
CA PRO A 175 -10.78 6.41 -32.72
C PRO A 175 -10.83 7.04 -31.31
N TYR A 176 -9.74 6.93 -30.56
CA TYR A 176 -9.63 7.35 -29.17
C TYR A 176 -8.20 7.80 -28.84
N PRO A 177 -8.03 8.62 -27.79
CA PRO A 177 -6.71 9.05 -27.35
C PRO A 177 -5.79 7.89 -26.97
N ILE A 178 -4.52 7.98 -27.37
CA ILE A 178 -3.45 7.09 -26.93
C ILE A 178 -2.88 7.65 -25.64
N LEU A 179 -2.93 6.86 -24.58
CA LEU A 179 -2.52 7.26 -23.23
C LEU A 179 -1.17 6.66 -22.84
N PHE A 180 -0.80 5.53 -23.44
CA PHE A 180 0.44 4.83 -23.15
C PHE A 180 1.36 4.77 -24.36
N GLU A 181 2.64 4.97 -24.12
CA GLU A 181 3.67 4.81 -25.15
C GLU A 181 3.81 3.36 -25.61
N GLN A 182 4.52 3.17 -26.71
CA GLN A 182 4.72 1.87 -27.35
C GLN A 182 5.38 0.85 -26.40
N GLN A 183 6.39 1.26 -25.63
CA GLN A 183 7.11 0.39 -24.69
C GLN A 183 6.18 -0.13 -23.58
N ALA A 184 5.37 0.75 -22.98
CA ALA A 184 4.37 0.35 -21.98
C ALA A 184 3.33 -0.61 -22.59
N GLY A 185 2.89 -0.36 -23.82
CA GLY A 185 2.01 -1.26 -24.56
C GLY A 185 2.61 -2.64 -24.85
N ARG A 186 3.91 -2.70 -25.20
CA ARG A 186 4.63 -3.98 -25.39
C ARG A 186 4.72 -4.78 -24.09
N ILE A 187 5.02 -4.11 -22.98
CA ILE A 187 5.05 -4.72 -21.65
C ILE A 187 3.66 -5.28 -21.31
N ALA A 188 2.61 -4.49 -21.50
CA ALA A 188 1.24 -4.89 -21.22
C ALA A 188 0.83 -6.14 -22.04
N LYS A 189 1.04 -6.11 -23.37
CA LYS A 189 0.78 -7.25 -24.26
C LYS A 189 1.52 -8.52 -23.83
N ALA A 190 2.77 -8.39 -23.38
CA ALA A 190 3.57 -9.53 -22.94
C ALA A 190 3.11 -10.12 -21.60
N ASN A 191 2.23 -9.44 -20.85
CA ASN A 191 1.77 -9.84 -19.52
C ASN A 191 0.30 -10.27 -19.47
N PHE A 192 -0.38 -10.47 -20.61
CA PHE A 192 -1.74 -10.98 -20.65
C PHE A 192 -1.87 -12.33 -19.91
N GLY A 193 -2.79 -12.39 -18.95
CA GLY A 193 -3.07 -13.58 -18.15
C GLY A 193 -1.93 -14.03 -17.24
N LYS A 194 -0.87 -13.22 -17.08
CA LYS A 194 0.23 -13.47 -16.15
C LYS A 194 -0.05 -12.79 -14.81
N ASP A 195 0.79 -13.09 -13.81
CA ASP A 195 0.75 -12.37 -12.53
C ASP A 195 1.01 -10.86 -12.77
N PRO A 196 0.05 -9.98 -12.40
CA PRO A 196 0.18 -8.53 -12.55
C PRO A 196 1.45 -7.94 -11.90
N LEU A 197 2.01 -8.59 -10.88
CA LEU A 197 3.24 -8.14 -10.23
C LEU A 197 4.43 -8.05 -11.20
N PHE A 198 4.52 -8.95 -12.19
CA PHE A 198 5.56 -8.89 -13.21
C PHE A 198 5.38 -7.68 -14.13
N MET A 199 4.12 -7.37 -14.47
CA MET A 199 3.79 -6.20 -15.28
C MET A 199 4.16 -4.91 -14.54
N PHE A 200 3.79 -4.78 -13.27
CA PHE A 200 4.15 -3.61 -12.47
C PHE A 200 5.67 -3.43 -12.36
N ALA A 201 6.42 -4.49 -12.06
CA ALA A 201 7.89 -4.41 -12.01
C ALA A 201 8.52 -4.01 -13.36
N ALA A 202 7.94 -4.44 -14.49
CA ALA A 202 8.38 -4.03 -15.81
C ALA A 202 8.03 -2.57 -16.12
N LEU A 203 6.80 -2.15 -15.83
CA LEU A 203 6.36 -0.77 -16.02
C LEU A 203 7.12 0.21 -15.12
N GLN A 204 7.40 -0.16 -13.87
CA GLN A 204 8.18 0.65 -12.96
C GLN A 204 9.57 0.96 -13.52
N ARG A 205 10.27 -0.04 -14.07
CA ARG A 205 11.58 0.16 -14.70
C ARG A 205 11.51 1.01 -15.97
N GLN A 206 10.42 0.88 -16.74
CA GLN A 206 10.25 1.58 -18.01
C GLN A 206 9.81 3.04 -17.82
N LEU A 207 8.92 3.29 -16.86
CA LEU A 207 8.27 4.58 -16.62
C LEU A 207 8.94 5.38 -15.50
N GLY A 208 9.75 4.74 -14.65
CA GLY A 208 10.51 5.41 -13.59
C GLY A 208 9.68 5.90 -12.41
N TYR A 209 8.47 5.38 -12.19
CA TYR A 209 7.66 5.76 -11.03
C TYR A 209 8.19 5.11 -9.73
N PRO A 210 7.94 5.74 -8.56
CA PRO A 210 8.49 5.27 -7.29
C PRO A 210 7.91 3.91 -6.86
N ALA A 211 8.68 3.14 -6.09
CA ALA A 211 8.22 1.83 -5.63
C ALA A 211 7.07 1.98 -4.63
N VAL A 212 5.97 1.25 -4.85
CA VAL A 212 4.88 1.17 -3.87
C VAL A 212 5.39 0.47 -2.60
N PRO A 213 5.37 1.13 -1.43
CA PRO A 213 5.82 0.54 -0.17
C PRO A 213 5.04 -0.73 0.16
N ARG A 214 5.72 -1.66 0.85
CA ARG A 214 5.15 -2.95 1.25
C ARG A 214 5.06 -2.99 2.77
N PRO A 215 3.96 -3.50 3.34
CA PRO A 215 3.94 -3.81 4.76
C PRO A 215 5.05 -4.81 5.04
N GLU A 216 5.90 -4.50 6.01
CA GLU A 216 6.81 -5.50 6.54
C GLU A 216 5.93 -6.65 7.07
N PRO A 217 6.17 -7.90 6.64
CA PRO A 217 5.48 -9.02 7.24
C PRO A 217 5.76 -8.95 8.73
N ALA A 218 4.70 -9.00 9.56
CA ALA A 218 4.84 -9.02 11.00
C ALA A 218 5.91 -10.05 11.33
N ARG A 219 7.06 -9.60 11.85
CA ARG A 219 8.09 -10.54 12.29
C ARG A 219 7.36 -11.49 13.21
N SER A 220 7.34 -12.78 12.89
CA SER A 220 6.96 -13.81 13.83
C SER A 220 8.04 -13.88 14.91
N ARG A 221 8.17 -12.79 15.69
CA ARG A 221 8.78 -12.87 17.00
C ARG A 221 7.86 -13.81 17.73
N SER A 222 8.36 -14.99 18.08
CA SER A 222 7.73 -15.78 19.13
C SER A 222 7.41 -14.79 20.25
N VAL A 223 6.14 -14.73 20.65
CA VAL A 223 5.65 -13.76 21.65
C VAL A 223 6.47 -13.88 22.95
N LEU A 224 7.12 -15.03 23.15
CA LEU A 224 8.07 -15.31 24.21
C LEU A 224 9.46 -15.56 23.64
N ASP A 225 10.48 -15.02 24.30
CA ASP A 225 11.86 -15.48 24.16
C ASP A 225 11.89 -17.00 24.47
N PRO A 226 12.64 -17.84 23.71
CA PRO A 226 12.73 -19.28 23.96
C PRO A 226 13.04 -19.65 25.42
N VAL A 227 13.81 -18.81 26.12
CA VAL A 227 14.13 -18.97 27.53
C VAL A 227 12.91 -18.77 28.42
N VAL A 228 12.03 -17.82 28.09
CA VAL A 228 10.79 -17.55 28.83
C VAL A 228 9.78 -18.67 28.59
N ASP A 229 9.67 -19.16 27.35
CA ASP A 229 8.76 -20.25 26.99
C ASP A 229 9.13 -21.55 27.72
N THR A 230 10.43 -21.86 27.77
CA THR A 230 10.96 -23.01 28.55
C THR A 230 10.66 -22.88 30.05
N ARG A 231 10.72 -21.66 30.60
CA ARG A 231 10.39 -21.41 32.02
C ARG A 231 8.90 -21.57 32.27
N PHE A 232 8.05 -21.15 31.33
CA PHE A 232 6.60 -21.30 31.40
C PHE A 232 6.20 -22.78 31.43
N GLN A 233 6.73 -23.59 30.50
CA GLN A 233 6.50 -25.03 30.45
C GLN A 233 6.94 -25.74 31.75
N ARG A 234 8.07 -25.32 32.34
CA ARG A 234 8.52 -25.87 33.64
C ARG A 234 7.60 -25.49 34.80
N LEU A 235 7.06 -24.27 34.80
CA LEU A 235 6.09 -23.84 35.81
C LEU A 235 4.78 -24.61 35.68
N GLU A 236 4.29 -24.79 34.46
CA GLU A 236 3.09 -25.57 34.16
C GLU A 236 3.22 -27.03 34.63
N ALA A 237 4.37 -27.66 34.37
CA ALA A 237 4.65 -29.02 34.84
C ALA A 237 4.67 -29.12 36.38
N ARG A 238 5.22 -28.13 37.07
CA ARG A 238 5.23 -28.09 38.55
C ARG A 238 3.82 -27.88 39.12
N LEU A 239 3.03 -27.02 38.47
CA LEU A 239 1.65 -26.77 38.86
C LEU A 239 0.80 -28.03 38.69
N ALA A 240 0.96 -28.76 37.59
CA ALA A 240 0.28 -30.02 37.36
C ALA A 240 0.64 -31.09 38.41
N LEU A 241 1.91 -31.16 38.82
CA LEU A 241 2.35 -32.06 39.90
C LEU A 241 1.75 -31.68 41.25
N LEU A 242 1.71 -30.39 41.59
CA LEU A 242 1.07 -29.90 42.81
C LEU A 242 -0.45 -30.18 42.82
N GLU A 243 -1.11 -30.04 41.67
CA GLU A 243 -2.53 -30.41 41.54
C GLU A 243 -2.77 -31.92 41.68
N GLN A 244 -1.85 -32.76 41.21
CA GLN A 244 -1.91 -34.21 41.41
C GLN A 244 -1.67 -34.62 42.88
N GLU A 245 -0.74 -33.96 43.57
CA GLU A 245 -0.55 -34.13 45.02
C GLU A 245 -1.81 -33.75 45.80
N GLN A 246 -2.44 -32.63 45.46
CA GLN A 246 -3.68 -32.18 46.10
C GLN A 246 -4.85 -33.15 45.89
N LYS A 247 -4.88 -33.86 44.75
CA LYS A 247 -5.89 -34.87 44.41
C LYS A 247 -5.58 -36.26 44.95
N GLY A 248 -4.48 -36.44 45.70
CA GLY A 248 -4.19 -37.66 46.45
C GLY A 248 -3.64 -38.83 45.63
N GLY A 249 -3.02 -38.59 44.47
CA GLY A 249 -2.42 -39.64 43.66
C GLY A 249 -1.22 -39.14 42.85
N LEU A 250 -0.01 -39.41 43.33
CA LEU A 250 1.22 -39.23 42.57
C LEU A 250 1.52 -40.50 41.78
N ASP A 251 1.36 -40.45 40.45
CA ASP A 251 1.86 -41.51 39.57
C ASP A 251 3.32 -41.20 39.17
N LEU A 252 4.26 -41.77 39.92
CA LEU A 252 5.71 -41.58 39.74
C LEU A 252 6.32 -42.48 38.65
N THR A 253 5.50 -43.27 37.95
CA THR A 253 5.94 -44.21 36.90
C THR A 253 6.83 -43.57 35.81
N PRO A 254 6.64 -42.30 35.38
CA PRO A 254 7.51 -41.67 34.38
C PRO A 254 8.93 -41.37 34.86
N PHE A 255 9.15 -41.28 36.18
CA PHE A 255 10.45 -40.90 36.78
C PHE A 255 11.29 -42.12 37.22
N MET A 256 10.76 -43.35 37.12
CA MET A 256 11.43 -44.57 37.59
C MET A 256 12.21 -45.37 36.51
N LYS A 257 12.39 -44.85 35.28
CA LYS A 257 13.34 -45.46 34.33
C LYS A 257 14.78 -45.18 34.77
N GLY A 258 15.27 -46.01 35.71
CA GLY A 258 16.67 -46.11 36.09
C GLY A 258 17.54 -46.63 34.92
N PRO A 259 18.85 -46.31 34.92
CA PRO A 259 19.74 -46.56 33.79
C PRO A 259 19.96 -48.06 33.57
N GLN A 260 19.55 -48.57 32.40
CA GLN A 260 20.01 -49.86 31.92
C GLN A 260 21.43 -49.71 31.34
N GLY A 261 22.39 -50.42 31.92
CA GLY A 261 23.62 -50.83 31.26
C GLY A 261 24.91 -50.16 31.75
N LEU A 262 25.52 -50.73 32.78
CA LEU A 262 26.99 -50.77 32.94
C LEU A 262 27.37 -52.17 33.47
N GLU A 263 27.44 -53.14 32.56
CA GLU A 263 28.30 -54.33 32.75
C GLU A 263 29.62 -54.08 32.01
N SER A 264 30.75 -54.29 32.69
CA SER A 264 32.09 -54.50 32.13
C SER A 264 33.05 -54.90 33.27
N PRO A 265 34.10 -55.70 33.04
CA PRO A 265 34.27 -56.87 32.17
C PRO A 265 34.21 -58.22 32.92
#